data_AF-A0A9W8UHI9-F1
#
_entry.id   AF-A0A9W8UHI9-F1
#
_cell.length_a   1.000
_cell.length_b   1.000
_cell.length_c   1.000
_cell.angle_alpha   90.00
_cell.angle_beta   90.00
_cell.angle_gamma   90.00
#
_symmetry.space_group_name_H-M   'P 1'
#
loop_
_entity.id
_entity.type
_entity.pdbx_description
1 polymer ?
#
loop_
_entity_poly.entity_id
_entity_poly.type
_entity_poly.pdbx_seq_one_letter_code
_entity_poly.pdbx_strand_id
1 'polypeptide(L)'
;MKSPTVILTPLALFISPTIASKAYGGLDNETKTFKTLVAVHGALMAFCFVILFPLGATLIHVLKRQSVVWFHGVWQIVTLLIALVGFGLGIYMVHHSRLNVSLWKSFNGHPVIGTIIIALLLIQPIGGAIHHSLYKKRTSSTCSPGNVEHESSNTTTRSTYTTRTTPIGHAHRWLGRLLLVLGVINGGLGFQLARESSIPIIVYSVLCAILFAVWGLALFCSLPIL
;
A
#
# COMPACT_ATOMS: atom_id res chain seq x y z
N MET A 1 17.06 13.83 26.70
CA MET A 1 18.34 13.37 27.29
C MET A 1 19.33 13.11 26.14
N LYS A 2 20.34 13.96 25.98
CA LYS A 2 21.37 13.83 24.94
C LYS A 2 22.38 12.79 25.44
N SER A 3 22.41 11.61 24.83
CA SER A 3 23.42 10.59 25.17
C SER A 3 24.81 11.18 24.91
N PRO A 4 25.77 11.06 25.85
CA PRO A 4 27.10 11.61 25.68
C PRO A 4 27.73 10.98 24.44
N THR A 5 28.06 11.80 23.45
CA THR A 5 28.87 11.40 22.32
C THR A 5 30.25 11.10 22.89
N VAL A 6 30.50 9.84 23.25
CA VAL A 6 31.82 9.37 23.67
C VAL A 6 32.71 9.53 22.45
N ILE A 7 33.52 10.58 22.44
CA ILE A 7 34.55 10.79 21.42
C ILE A 7 35.63 9.72 21.70
N LEU A 8 35.45 8.54 21.11
CA LEU A 8 36.37 7.42 21.18
C LEU A 8 37.64 7.80 20.41
N THR A 9 38.58 8.48 21.07
CA THR A 9 39.91 8.64 20.52
C THR A 9 40.63 7.29 20.54
N PRO A 10 41.47 6.98 19.52
CA PRO A 10 42.22 5.71 19.48
C PRO A 10 43.03 5.45 20.76
N LEU A 11 43.50 6.52 21.41
CA LEU A 11 44.26 6.48 22.66
C LEU A 11 43.40 6.04 23.86
N ALA A 12 42.13 6.47 23.96
CA ALA A 12 41.24 6.10 25.07
C ALA A 12 40.81 4.61 25.01
N LEU A 13 40.68 4.06 23.81
CA LEU A 13 40.40 2.62 23.59
C LEU A 13 41.57 1.72 23.98
N PHE A 14 42.81 2.20 23.84
CA PHE A 14 44.02 1.45 24.19
C PHE A 14 44.25 1.33 25.70
N ILE A 15 43.80 2.33 26.48
CA ILE A 15 44.02 2.40 27.94
C ILE A 15 42.94 1.63 28.72
N SER A 16 41.74 1.44 28.18
CA SER A 16 40.62 0.78 28.88
C SER A 16 39.93 -0.29 28.02
N PRO A 17 40.40 -1.55 28.03
CA PRO A 17 39.82 -2.63 27.24
C PRO A 17 38.35 -2.93 27.57
N THR A 18 37.88 -2.61 28.79
CA THR A 18 36.48 -2.75 29.22
C THR A 18 35.56 -1.69 28.60
N ILE A 19 36.04 -0.46 28.40
CA ILE A 19 35.29 0.61 27.73
C ILE A 19 35.19 0.29 26.24
N ALA A 20 36.29 -0.23 25.65
CA ALA A 20 36.33 -0.66 24.26
C ALA A 20 35.33 -1.78 23.97
N SER A 21 35.31 -2.84 24.79
CA SER A 21 34.41 -3.97 24.59
C SER A 21 32.94 -3.59 24.76
N LYS A 22 32.61 -2.71 25.72
CA LYS A 22 31.24 -2.20 25.92
C LYS A 22 30.78 -1.28 24.80
N ALA A 23 31.67 -0.43 24.27
CA ALA A 23 31.35 0.43 23.13
C ALA A 23 31.14 -0.37 21.83
N TYR A 24 32.03 -1.33 21.55
CA TYR A 24 31.89 -2.25 20.43
C TYR A 24 30.60 -3.08 20.54
N GLY A 25 30.33 -3.60 21.74
CA GLY A 25 29.10 -4.31 22.11
C GLY A 25 27.83 -3.44 22.12
N GLY A 26 27.95 -2.12 22.08
CA GLY A 26 26.80 -1.23 21.90
C GLY A 26 26.51 -1.03 20.42
N LEU A 27 27.56 -0.83 19.63
CA LEU A 27 27.49 -0.58 18.20
C LEU A 27 26.98 -1.80 17.42
N ASP A 28 27.40 -3.01 17.78
CA ASP A 28 26.93 -4.24 17.13
C ASP A 28 25.43 -4.47 17.39
N ASN A 29 24.95 -4.19 18.60
CA ASN A 29 23.54 -4.29 18.99
C ASN A 29 22.67 -3.25 18.28
N GLU A 30 23.14 -2.00 18.17
CA GLU A 30 22.45 -0.96 17.37
C GLU A 30 22.36 -1.36 15.89
N THR A 31 23.45 -1.90 15.34
CA THR A 31 23.50 -2.38 13.94
C THR A 31 22.55 -3.54 13.70
N LYS A 32 22.53 -4.54 14.59
CA LYS A 32 21.59 -5.68 14.53
C LYS A 32 20.14 -5.19 14.60
N THR A 33 19.85 -4.29 15.53
CA THR A 33 18.51 -3.70 15.69
C THR A 33 18.08 -2.99 14.41
N PHE A 34 18.93 -2.14 13.83
CA PHE A 34 18.61 -1.44 12.58
C PHE A 34 18.30 -2.39 11.43
N LYS A 35 19.13 -3.43 11.23
CA LYS A 35 18.88 -4.47 10.20
C LYS A 35 17.54 -5.17 10.40
N THR A 36 17.21 -5.51 11.65
CA THR A 36 15.91 -6.11 11.99
C THR A 36 14.76 -5.17 11.67
N LEU A 37 14.86 -3.87 12.00
CA LEU A 37 13.80 -2.89 11.69
C LEU A 37 13.59 -2.73 10.18
N VAL A 38 14.67 -2.70 9.39
CA VAL A 38 14.60 -2.65 7.91
C VAL A 38 13.88 -3.90 7.37
N ALA A 39 14.25 -5.08 7.86
CA ALA A 39 13.64 -6.34 7.46
C ALA A 39 12.15 -6.40 7.83
N VAL A 40 11.78 -6.02 9.06
CA VAL A 40 10.39 -6.01 9.52
C VAL A 40 9.55 -4.99 8.74
N HIS A 41 10.07 -3.78 8.50
CA HIS A 41 9.41 -2.77 7.67
C HIS A 41 9.14 -3.30 6.26
N GLY A 42 10.17 -3.84 5.60
CA GLY A 42 10.06 -4.37 4.24
C GLY A 42 9.09 -5.54 4.15
N ALA A 43 9.19 -6.51 5.07
CA ALA A 43 8.31 -7.68 5.09
C ALA A 43 6.85 -7.30 5.31
N LEU A 44 6.58 -6.41 6.26
CA LEU A 44 5.24 -5.95 6.59
C LEU A 44 4.62 -5.16 5.42
N MET A 45 5.39 -4.25 4.81
CA MET A 45 4.92 -3.48 3.64
C MET A 45 4.68 -4.38 2.41
N ALA A 46 5.57 -5.34 2.16
CA ALA A 46 5.40 -6.34 1.12
C ALA A 46 4.12 -7.15 1.32
N PHE A 47 3.89 -7.65 2.54
CA PHE A 47 2.70 -8.43 2.86
C PHE A 47 1.40 -7.65 2.60
N CYS A 48 1.36 -6.38 2.99
CA CYS A 48 0.20 -5.52 2.73
C CYS A 48 -0.04 -5.32 1.23
N PHE A 49 0.94 -4.84 0.47
CA PHE A 49 0.76 -4.40 -0.92
C PHE A 49 0.67 -5.54 -1.93
N VAL A 50 1.33 -6.67 -1.67
CA VAL A 50 1.41 -7.78 -2.61
C VAL A 50 0.29 -8.80 -2.36
N ILE A 51 -0.15 -8.95 -1.11
CA ILE A 51 -1.13 -9.98 -0.73
C ILE A 51 -2.42 -9.37 -0.23
N LEU A 52 -2.39 -8.65 0.90
CA LEU A 52 -3.63 -8.27 1.59
C LEU A 52 -4.50 -7.29 0.78
N PHE A 53 -3.90 -6.22 0.23
CA PHE A 53 -4.63 -5.22 -0.54
C PHE A 53 -5.28 -5.82 -1.81
N PRO A 54 -4.54 -6.57 -2.67
CA PRO A 54 -5.13 -7.25 -3.83
C PRO A 54 -6.17 -8.30 -3.47
N LEU A 55 -5.95 -9.09 -2.40
CA LEU A 55 -6.89 -10.12 -1.96
C LEU A 55 -8.24 -9.51 -1.57
N GLY A 56 -8.22 -8.43 -0.79
CA GLY A 56 -9.44 -7.71 -0.44
C GLY A 56 -10.14 -7.10 -1.66
N ALA A 57 -9.38 -6.59 -2.63
CA ALA A 57 -9.92 -5.93 -3.83
C ALA A 57 -10.52 -6.91 -4.87
N THR A 58 -10.02 -8.13 -4.94
CA THR A 58 -10.49 -9.14 -5.91
C THR A 58 -11.70 -9.94 -5.42
N LEU A 59 -11.88 -10.08 -4.11
CA LEU A 59 -12.98 -10.85 -3.53
C LEU A 59 -14.38 -10.36 -3.98
N ILE A 60 -14.56 -9.06 -4.19
CA ILE A 60 -15.82 -8.50 -4.69
C ILE A 60 -16.18 -8.99 -6.10
N HIS A 61 -15.18 -9.32 -6.93
CA HIS A 61 -15.36 -9.76 -8.31
C HIS A 61 -15.73 -11.24 -8.39
N VAL A 62 -15.25 -12.04 -7.43
CA VAL A 62 -15.50 -13.48 -7.37
C VAL A 62 -16.87 -13.77 -6.78
N LEU A 63 -17.21 -13.17 -5.64
CA LEU A 63 -18.38 -13.59 -4.86
C LEU A 63 -19.68 -12.82 -5.19
N LYS A 64 -19.62 -11.75 -6.00
CA LYS A 64 -20.76 -10.94 -6.52
C LYS A 64 -21.96 -10.75 -5.57
N ARG A 65 -21.71 -10.67 -4.25
CA ARG A 65 -22.73 -10.60 -3.20
C ARG A 65 -22.60 -9.28 -2.44
N GLN A 66 -23.73 -8.65 -2.11
CA GLN A 66 -23.76 -7.34 -1.45
C GLN A 66 -23.03 -7.33 -0.09
N SER A 67 -23.08 -8.42 0.68
CA SER A 67 -22.37 -8.54 1.95
C SER A 67 -20.84 -8.48 1.81
N VAL A 68 -20.30 -8.83 0.64
CA VAL A 68 -18.86 -8.84 0.35
C VAL A 68 -18.32 -7.42 0.25
N VAL A 69 -19.15 -6.43 -0.09
CA VAL A 69 -18.74 -5.02 -0.12
C VAL A 69 -18.38 -4.50 1.28
N TRP A 70 -19.14 -4.91 2.30
CA TRP A 70 -18.81 -4.56 3.69
C TRP A 70 -17.53 -5.26 4.15
N PHE A 71 -17.39 -6.56 3.87
CA PHE A 71 -16.19 -7.32 4.18
C PHE A 71 -14.95 -6.72 3.48
N HIS A 72 -15.07 -6.34 2.21
CA HIS A 72 -14.03 -5.62 1.47
C HIS A 72 -13.63 -4.35 2.23
N GLY A 73 -14.60 -3.50 2.61
CA GLY A 73 -14.32 -2.29 3.36
C GLY A 73 -13.53 -2.54 4.65
N VAL A 74 -13.98 -3.50 5.47
CA VAL A 74 -13.31 -3.86 6.73
C VAL A 74 -11.90 -4.40 6.48
N TRP A 75 -11.75 -5.32 5.53
CA TRP A 75 -10.45 -5.88 5.16
C TRP A 75 -9.47 -4.81 4.69
N GLN A 76 -9.94 -3.85 3.88
CA GLN A 76 -9.12 -2.74 3.38
C GLN A 76 -8.70 -1.80 4.52
N ILE A 77 -9.57 -1.50 5.49
CA ILE A 77 -9.21 -0.69 6.65
C ILE A 77 -8.17 -1.40 7.53
N VAL A 78 -8.36 -2.69 7.83
CA VAL A 78 -7.39 -3.46 8.61
C VAL A 78 -6.02 -3.49 7.92
N THR A 79 -6.01 -3.73 6.61
CA THR A 79 -4.77 -3.73 5.82
C THR A 79 -4.09 -2.35 5.82
N LEU A 80 -4.87 -1.27 5.74
CA LEU A 80 -4.37 0.10 5.82
C LEU A 80 -3.75 0.41 7.19
N LEU A 81 -4.34 -0.06 8.29
CA LEU A 81 -3.76 0.10 9.63
C LEU A 81 -2.41 -0.62 9.76
N ILE A 82 -2.32 -1.84 9.24
CA ILE A 82 -1.04 -2.57 9.21
C ILE A 82 -0.02 -1.78 8.37
N ALA A 83 -0.41 -1.32 7.17
CA ALA A 83 0.46 -0.49 6.33
C ALA A 83 0.93 0.81 7.01
N LEU A 84 0.09 1.44 7.85
CA LEU A 84 0.49 2.61 8.65
C LEU A 84 1.54 2.27 9.71
N VAL A 85 1.48 1.09 10.33
CA VAL A 85 2.53 0.62 11.24
C VAL A 85 3.85 0.43 10.49
N GLY A 86 3.79 -0.18 9.31
CA GLY A 86 4.94 -0.30 8.41
C GLY A 86 5.52 1.06 8.06
N PHE A 87 4.70 1.99 7.61
CA PHE A 87 5.12 3.36 7.26
C PHE A 87 5.72 4.10 8.48
N GLY A 88 5.12 3.98 9.66
CA GLY A 88 5.63 4.54 10.90
C GLY A 88 7.02 4.00 11.26
N LEU A 89 7.25 2.70 11.03
CA LEU A 89 8.58 2.10 11.19
C LEU A 89 9.59 2.67 10.20
N GLY A 90 9.17 2.96 8.96
CA GLY A 90 9.97 3.67 7.96
C GLY A 90 10.41 5.06 8.45
N ILE A 91 9.46 5.87 8.93
CA ILE A 91 9.73 7.20 9.49
C ILE A 91 10.65 7.11 10.71
N TYR A 92 10.44 6.12 11.58
CA TYR A 92 11.27 5.89 12.76
C TYR A 92 12.72 5.66 12.37
N MET A 93 12.99 4.82 11.36
CA MET A 93 14.33 4.58 10.85
C MET A 93 14.97 5.86 10.27
N VAL A 94 14.20 6.72 9.59
CA VAL A 94 14.70 8.02 9.10
C VAL A 94 15.24 8.88 10.26
N HIS A 95 14.48 8.97 11.34
CA HIS A 95 14.75 9.92 12.42
C HIS A 95 15.75 9.41 13.47
N HIS A 96 15.89 8.09 13.63
CA HIS A 96 16.67 7.49 14.72
C HIS A 96 17.99 6.83 14.28
N SER A 97 18.25 6.63 12.98
CA SER A 97 19.48 5.97 12.54
C SER A 97 20.67 6.92 12.46
N ARG A 98 21.59 6.84 13.43
CA ARG A 98 22.85 7.62 13.44
C ARG A 98 23.89 7.13 12.42
N LEU A 99 23.79 5.87 12.00
CA LEU A 99 24.83 5.17 11.25
C LEU A 99 24.68 5.25 9.72
N ASN A 100 23.58 5.77 9.18
CA ASN A 100 23.31 5.68 7.72
C ASN A 100 22.70 6.94 7.07
N VAL A 101 22.99 8.12 7.60
CA VAL A 101 22.61 9.43 6.98
C VAL A 101 23.07 9.57 5.51
N SER A 102 24.11 8.84 5.08
CA SER A 102 24.56 8.82 3.67
C SER A 102 23.72 7.93 2.75
N LEU A 103 23.11 6.83 3.23
CA LEU A 103 22.20 6.00 2.42
C LEU A 103 20.90 6.77 2.11
N TRP A 104 20.46 7.62 3.04
CA TRP A 104 19.28 8.49 2.90
C TRP A 104 19.42 9.59 1.83
N LYS A 105 20.63 10.05 1.53
CA LYS A 105 20.86 11.20 0.63
C LYS A 105 20.95 10.80 -0.85
N SER A 106 21.15 9.51 -1.14
CA SER A 106 21.49 9.05 -2.50
C SER A 106 20.30 8.55 -3.32
N PHE A 107 19.12 8.33 -2.72
CA PHE A 107 17.94 7.80 -3.41
C PHE A 107 16.63 8.41 -2.87
N ASN A 108 16.39 9.67 -3.23
CA ASN A 108 15.18 10.43 -2.84
C ASN A 108 13.84 9.84 -3.33
N GLY A 109 13.85 8.77 -4.15
CA GLY A 109 12.64 8.20 -4.74
C GLY A 109 11.78 7.40 -3.75
N HIS A 110 12.36 6.40 -3.07
CA HIS A 110 11.59 5.44 -2.26
C HIS A 110 10.77 6.07 -1.12
N PRO A 111 11.37 6.87 -0.20
CA PRO A 111 10.59 7.46 0.89
C PRO A 111 9.57 8.51 0.40
N VAL A 112 9.87 9.24 -0.67
CA VAL A 112 8.95 10.24 -1.25
C VAL A 112 7.76 9.55 -1.92
N ILE A 113 8.01 8.58 -2.80
CA ILE A 113 6.97 7.79 -3.48
C ILE A 113 6.13 7.04 -2.45
N GLY A 114 6.75 6.39 -1.46
CA GLY A 114 6.05 5.70 -0.39
C GLY A 114 5.10 6.62 0.40
N THR A 115 5.54 7.83 0.72
CA THR A 115 4.71 8.82 1.43
C THR A 115 3.50 9.24 0.60
N ILE A 116 3.69 9.49 -0.70
CA ILE A 116 2.60 9.84 -1.62
C ILE A 116 1.58 8.70 -1.73
N ILE A 117 2.05 7.45 -1.84
CA ILE A 117 1.18 6.27 -1.93
C ILE A 117 0.32 6.14 -0.67
N ILE A 118 0.92 6.25 0.52
CA ILE A 118 0.19 6.16 1.80
C ILE A 118 -0.81 7.30 1.94
N ALA A 119 -0.44 8.54 1.59
CA ALA A 119 -1.35 9.69 1.63
C ALA A 119 -2.57 9.49 0.71
N LEU A 120 -2.34 9.00 -0.52
CA LEU A 120 -3.44 8.73 -1.46
C LEU A 120 -4.29 7.52 -1.03
N LEU A 121 -3.68 6.50 -0.40
CA LEU A 121 -4.41 5.37 0.18
C LEU A 121 -5.35 5.79 1.31
N LEU A 122 -4.98 6.78 2.13
CA LEU A 122 -5.87 7.31 3.19
C LEU A 122 -7.12 7.99 2.64
N ILE A 123 -7.07 8.50 1.41
CA ILE A 123 -8.22 9.13 0.72
C ILE A 123 -9.17 8.06 0.14
N GLN A 124 -8.65 6.87 -0.19
CA GLN A 124 -9.43 5.80 -0.84
C GLN A 124 -10.67 5.36 -0.05
N PRO A 125 -10.62 5.11 1.28
CA PRO A 125 -11.80 4.72 2.06
C PRO A 125 -12.93 5.75 2.00
N ILE A 126 -12.58 7.04 2.03
CA ILE A 126 -13.56 8.13 1.96
C ILE A 126 -14.23 8.14 0.58
N GLY A 127 -13.43 8.08 -0.49
CA GLY A 127 -13.95 8.02 -1.86
C GLY A 127 -14.84 6.79 -2.11
N GLY A 128 -14.43 5.63 -1.60
CA GLY A 128 -15.20 4.39 -1.66
C GLY A 128 -16.52 4.47 -0.90
N ALA A 129 -16.50 5.01 0.33
CA ALA A 129 -17.70 5.18 1.15
C ALA A 129 -18.71 6.15 0.53
N ILE A 130 -18.24 7.28 -0.02
CA ILE A 130 -19.09 8.25 -0.73
C ILE A 130 -19.72 7.60 -1.95
N HIS A 131 -18.93 6.92 -2.79
CA HIS A 131 -19.45 6.24 -3.98
C HIS A 131 -20.50 5.19 -3.62
N HIS A 132 -20.22 4.36 -2.62
CA HIS A 132 -21.14 3.30 -2.20
C HIS A 132 -22.45 3.87 -1.63
N SER A 133 -22.38 4.96 -0.87
CA SER A 133 -23.55 5.67 -0.35
C SER A 133 -24.40 6.30 -1.47
N LEU A 134 -23.74 6.85 -2.50
CA LEU A 134 -24.41 7.44 -3.66
C LEU A 134 -25.03 6.38 -4.58
N TYR A 135 -24.42 5.20 -4.68
CA TYR A 135 -24.96 4.09 -5.46
C TYR A 135 -26.26 3.56 -4.83
N LYS A 136 -26.25 3.29 -3.52
CA LYS A 136 -27.43 2.80 -2.79
C LYS A 136 -28.60 3.81 -2.84
N LYS A 137 -28.32 5.12 -2.81
CA LYS A 137 -29.37 6.15 -2.95
C LYS A 137 -30.00 6.16 -4.34
N ARG A 138 -29.21 6.00 -5.41
CA ARG A 138 -29.73 6.01 -6.80
C ARG A 138 -30.51 4.75 -7.15
N THR A 139 -30.08 3.57 -6.71
CA THR A 139 -30.81 2.32 -6.96
C THR A 139 -32.19 2.32 -6.30
N SER A 140 -32.33 2.99 -5.16
CA SER A 140 -33.62 3.14 -4.46
C SER A 140 -34.55 4.17 -5.11
N SER A 141 -34.00 5.17 -5.80
CA SER A 141 -34.77 6.21 -6.52
C SER A 141 -35.19 5.81 -7.94
N THR A 142 -34.55 4.79 -8.52
CA THR A 142 -34.93 4.21 -9.82
C THR A 142 -36.24 3.41 -9.75
N CYS A 143 -36.76 3.10 -8.57
CA CYS A 143 -38.14 2.64 -8.39
C CYS A 143 -39.13 3.81 -8.28
N SER A 144 -39.04 4.78 -9.19
CA SER A 144 -40.12 5.75 -9.42
C SER A 144 -40.51 5.67 -10.90
N PRO A 145 -41.69 5.14 -11.26
CA PRO A 145 -42.21 5.23 -12.62
C PRO A 145 -42.63 6.67 -12.86
N GLY A 146 -41.66 7.54 -13.16
CA GLY A 146 -41.87 8.97 -13.38
C GLY A 146 -41.40 9.34 -14.77
N ASN A 147 -42.36 9.44 -15.68
CA ASN A 147 -42.30 9.90 -17.07
C ASN A 147 -41.81 8.87 -18.09
N VAL A 148 -42.63 7.83 -18.25
CA VAL A 148 -42.81 7.21 -19.58
C VAL A 148 -43.60 8.23 -20.40
N GLU A 149 -42.93 9.00 -21.26
CA GLU A 149 -43.62 9.67 -22.36
C GLU A 149 -44.30 8.58 -23.19
N HIS A 150 -45.64 8.59 -23.16
CA HIS A 150 -46.45 7.78 -24.06
C HIS A 150 -46.31 8.36 -25.47
N GLU A 151 -45.25 7.99 -26.19
CA GLU A 151 -45.22 8.16 -27.63
C GLU A 151 -45.81 6.90 -28.27
N SER A 152 -47.09 7.01 -28.64
CA SER A 152 -47.80 6.04 -29.45
C SER A 152 -47.23 6.07 -30.87
N SER A 153 -46.19 5.27 -31.14
CA SER A 153 -45.82 4.94 -32.51
C SER A 153 -45.32 3.50 -32.60
N ASN A 154 -45.84 2.81 -33.60
CA ASN A 154 -45.76 1.38 -33.83
C ASN A 154 -44.32 0.95 -34.17
N THR A 155 -43.42 0.85 -33.20
CA THR A 155 -42.11 0.21 -33.34
C THR A 155 -41.59 -0.15 -31.95
N THR A 156 -41.14 -1.39 -31.78
CA THR A 156 -40.60 -1.96 -30.54
C THR A 156 -39.55 -1.07 -29.88
N THR A 157 -39.96 -0.18 -28.96
CA THR A 157 -39.07 0.71 -28.21
C THR A 157 -38.52 0.01 -26.97
N ARG A 158 -37.32 -0.54 -27.11
CA ARG A 158 -36.53 -1.14 -26.03
C ARG A 158 -35.94 -0.01 -25.17
N SER A 159 -36.60 0.35 -24.08
CA SER A 159 -36.06 1.32 -23.11
C SER A 159 -34.81 0.77 -22.43
N THR A 160 -33.64 1.23 -22.86
CA THR A 160 -32.35 0.94 -22.22
C THR A 160 -32.17 1.84 -21.00
N TYR A 161 -32.49 1.32 -19.82
CA TYR A 161 -32.12 1.96 -18.55
C TYR A 161 -30.59 1.95 -18.41
N THR A 162 -29.93 3.07 -18.70
CA THR A 162 -28.47 3.17 -18.56
C THR A 162 -28.13 3.36 -17.08
N THR A 163 -27.46 2.39 -16.48
CA THR A 163 -27.01 2.50 -15.08
C THR A 163 -25.82 3.46 -15.05
N ARG A 164 -26.07 4.77 -14.86
CA ARG A 164 -25.01 5.79 -14.87
C ARG A 164 -24.09 5.60 -13.65
N THR A 165 -22.91 5.03 -13.89
CA THR A 165 -21.82 4.96 -12.93
C THR A 165 -21.42 6.36 -12.46
N THR A 166 -21.09 6.53 -11.18
CA THR A 166 -20.63 7.84 -10.69
C THR A 166 -19.16 8.05 -11.10
N PRO A 167 -18.76 9.27 -11.47
CA PRO A 167 -17.37 9.57 -11.82
C PRO A 167 -16.40 9.26 -10.65
N ILE A 168 -16.86 9.44 -9.42
CA ILE A 168 -16.11 9.10 -8.19
C ILE A 168 -15.81 7.60 -8.11
N GLY A 169 -16.75 6.74 -8.51
CA GLY A 169 -16.56 5.29 -8.54
C GLY A 169 -15.54 4.83 -9.58
N HIS A 170 -15.47 5.53 -10.73
CA HIS A 170 -14.41 5.30 -11.72
C HIS A 170 -13.05 5.74 -11.19
N ALA A 171 -12.97 6.94 -10.62
CA ALA A 171 -11.74 7.46 -10.04
C ALA A 171 -11.21 6.55 -8.91
N HIS A 172 -12.06 6.08 -8.00
CA HIS A 172 -11.68 5.17 -6.91
C HIS A 172 -11.07 3.86 -7.44
N ARG A 173 -11.71 3.23 -8.45
CA ARG A 173 -11.23 1.97 -9.03
C ARG A 173 -9.89 2.13 -9.75
N TRP A 174 -9.73 3.16 -10.56
CA TRP A 174 -8.47 3.41 -11.29
C TRP A 174 -7.34 3.85 -10.36
N LEU A 175 -7.64 4.75 -9.42
CA LEU A 175 -6.64 5.21 -8.45
C LEU A 175 -6.15 4.06 -7.57
N GLY A 176 -7.04 3.18 -7.10
CA GLY A 176 -6.65 1.97 -6.37
C GLY A 176 -5.68 1.10 -7.15
N ARG A 177 -5.94 0.85 -8.44
CA ARG A 177 -5.06 0.05 -9.32
C ARG A 177 -3.68 0.69 -9.49
N LEU A 178 -3.63 2.00 -9.75
CA LEU A 178 -2.38 2.73 -9.87
C LEU A 178 -1.56 2.69 -8.58
N LEU A 179 -2.21 2.83 -7.41
CA LEU A 179 -1.53 2.77 -6.12
C LEU A 179 -0.93 1.39 -5.81
N LEU A 180 -1.57 0.29 -6.23
CA LEU A 180 -0.99 -1.06 -6.06
C LEU A 180 0.27 -1.23 -6.90
N VAL A 181 0.24 -0.81 -8.16
CA VAL A 181 1.41 -0.89 -9.05
C VAL A 181 2.56 -0.04 -8.51
N LEU A 182 2.27 1.22 -8.14
CA LEU A 182 3.26 2.11 -7.55
C LEU A 182 3.80 1.55 -6.21
N GLY A 183 2.97 0.89 -5.42
CA GLY A 183 3.37 0.21 -4.19
C GLY A 183 4.38 -0.91 -4.41
N VAL A 184 4.16 -1.76 -5.41
CA VAL A 184 5.09 -2.84 -5.77
C VAL A 184 6.42 -2.27 -6.30
N ILE A 185 6.35 -1.27 -7.17
CA ILE A 185 7.55 -0.57 -7.67
C ILE A 185 8.32 0.05 -6.50
N ASN A 186 7.62 0.74 -5.60
CA ASN A 186 8.22 1.33 -4.41
C ASN A 186 8.88 0.28 -3.50
N GLY A 187 8.26 -0.90 -3.34
CA GLY A 187 8.86 -2.04 -2.64
C GLY A 187 10.18 -2.49 -3.28
N GLY A 188 10.22 -2.59 -4.61
CA GLY A 188 11.46 -2.90 -5.35
C GLY A 188 12.58 -1.87 -5.12
N LEU A 189 12.26 -0.58 -5.13
CA LEU A 189 13.22 0.48 -4.77
C LEU A 189 13.72 0.34 -3.31
N GLY A 190 12.85 -0.10 -2.40
CA GLY A 190 13.20 -0.33 -1.00
C GLY A 190 14.24 -1.43 -0.81
N PHE A 191 14.14 -2.53 -1.56
CA PHE A 191 15.16 -3.58 -1.52
C PHE A 191 16.51 -3.14 -2.08
N GLN A 192 16.52 -2.31 -3.13
CA GLN A 192 17.76 -1.71 -3.63
C GLN A 192 18.41 -0.82 -2.57
N LEU A 193 17.60 -0.06 -1.82
CA LEU A 193 18.06 0.76 -0.69
C LEU A 193 18.69 -0.08 0.43
N ALA A 194 18.13 -1.26 0.69
CA ALA A 194 18.61 -2.17 1.72
C ALA A 194 19.98 -2.80 1.39
N ARG A 195 20.49 -2.63 0.15
CA ARG A 195 21.72 -3.25 -0.37
C ARG A 195 21.78 -4.76 -0.08
N GLU A 196 20.62 -5.39 -0.10
CA GLU A 196 20.50 -6.82 0.12
C GLU A 196 21.10 -7.60 -1.05
N SER A 197 21.48 -8.84 -0.78
CA SER A 197 21.97 -9.74 -1.82
C SER A 197 20.94 -9.87 -2.96
N SER A 198 21.38 -10.21 -4.17
CA SER A 198 20.48 -10.27 -5.33
C SER A 198 19.36 -11.31 -5.16
N ILE A 199 19.55 -12.32 -4.30
CA ILE A 199 18.61 -13.44 -4.09
C ILE A 199 17.25 -12.98 -3.52
N PRO A 200 17.15 -12.31 -2.36
CA PRO A 200 15.86 -11.83 -1.82
C PRO A 200 15.15 -10.85 -2.75
N ILE A 201 15.90 -10.03 -3.49
CA ILE A 201 15.34 -9.15 -4.52
C ILE A 201 14.65 -9.99 -5.60
N ILE A 202 15.36 -10.96 -6.18
CA ILE A 202 14.84 -11.83 -7.24
C ILE A 202 13.62 -12.62 -6.75
N VAL A 203 13.68 -13.22 -5.55
CA VAL A 203 12.56 -13.99 -4.98
C VAL A 203 11.33 -13.10 -4.78
N TYR A 204 11.51 -11.90 -4.23
CA TYR A 204 10.41 -10.93 -4.08
C TYR A 204 9.84 -10.50 -5.43
N SER A 205 10.70 -10.19 -6.41
CA SER A 205 10.27 -9.78 -7.76
C SER A 205 9.49 -10.88 -8.48
N VAL A 206 9.93 -12.14 -8.40
CA VAL A 206 9.21 -13.29 -8.98
C VAL A 206 7.86 -13.49 -8.29
N LEU A 207 7.81 -13.43 -6.96
CA LEU A 207 6.55 -13.55 -6.22
C LEU A 207 5.57 -12.43 -6.59
N CYS A 208 6.06 -11.18 -6.65
CA CYS A 208 5.28 -10.03 -7.11
C CYS A 208 4.78 -10.21 -8.54
N ALA A 209 5.61 -10.71 -9.46
CA ALA A 209 5.22 -10.94 -10.85
C ALA A 209 4.13 -12.02 -10.97
N ILE A 210 4.26 -13.13 -10.23
CA ILE A 210 3.26 -14.22 -10.22
C ILE A 210 1.96 -13.70 -9.64
N LEU A 211 1.99 -13.07 -8.47
CA LEU A 211 0.78 -12.55 -7.82
C LEU A 211 0.16 -11.44 -8.66
N PHE A 212 0.96 -10.53 -9.23
CA PHE A 212 0.44 -9.52 -10.15
C PHE A 212 -0.12 -10.13 -11.43
N ALA A 213 0.39 -11.25 -11.94
CA ALA A 213 -0.22 -11.95 -13.06
C ALA A 213 -1.57 -12.58 -12.65
N VAL A 214 -1.64 -13.23 -11.49
CA VAL A 214 -2.87 -13.83 -10.94
C VAL A 214 -3.93 -12.75 -10.68
N TRP A 215 -3.57 -11.69 -9.97
CA TRP A 215 -4.45 -10.56 -9.67
C TRP A 215 -4.75 -9.74 -10.92
N GLY A 216 -3.75 -9.51 -11.77
CA GLY A 216 -3.84 -8.76 -13.01
C GLY A 216 -4.81 -9.41 -13.99
N LEU A 217 -4.77 -10.73 -14.15
CA LEU A 217 -5.76 -11.45 -14.97
C LEU A 217 -7.17 -11.22 -14.41
N ALA A 218 -7.36 -11.32 -13.09
CA ALA A 218 -8.64 -11.04 -12.46
C ALA A 218 -9.07 -9.57 -12.59
N LEU A 219 -8.13 -8.61 -12.56
CA LEU A 219 -8.38 -7.18 -12.63
C LEU A 219 -8.64 -6.69 -14.06
N PHE A 220 -7.96 -7.25 -15.07
CA PHE A 220 -8.13 -6.94 -16.49
C PHE A 220 -9.28 -7.72 -17.13
N CYS A 221 -9.49 -8.99 -16.74
CA CYS A 221 -10.58 -9.81 -17.27
C CYS A 221 -11.95 -9.47 -16.67
N SER A 222 -12.00 -8.77 -15.52
CA SER A 222 -13.26 -8.32 -14.89
C SER A 222 -13.74 -6.95 -15.36
N LEU A 223 -13.18 -6.39 -16.44
CA LEU A 223 -13.66 -5.17 -17.05
C LEU A 223 -14.84 -5.46 -18.01
N PRO A 224 -16.08 -5.06 -17.69
CA PRO A 224 -16.87 -4.34 -18.66
C PRO A 224 -16.36 -2.89 -18.61
N ILE A 225 -15.53 -2.52 -19.59
CA ILE A 225 -15.46 -1.13 -20.03
C ILE A 225 -16.83 -0.88 -20.66
N LEU A 226 -17.80 -0.39 -19.88
CA LEU A 226 -19.05 0.28 -20.28
C LEU A 226 -19.90 0.56 -19.05
#